data_AF-A0A356U283-F1
#
_entry.id   AF-A0A356U283-F1
#
_cell.length_a   1.000
_cell.length_b   1.000
_cell.length_c   1.000
_cell.angle_alpha   90.00
_cell.angle_beta   90.00
_cell.angle_gamma   90.00
#
_symmetry.space_group_name_H-M   'P 1'
#
loop_
_entity.id
_entity.type
_entity.pdbx_description
1 polymer ?
#
loop_
_entity_poly.entity_id
_entity_poly.type
_entity_poly.pdbx_seq_one_letter_code
_entity_poly.pdbx_strand_id
1 'polypeptide(L)'
;MERDNFQPHRPVRPSKSEGGQNFNLVTSYQPAGDQPHAIQELLDNIQRGERDQVLLGVTGSGKTFTMAQVIQKVQRPALILAHNKTLAAQLYAEFKSFFPHNAVEYFVSYY
;
A
#
# COMPACT_ATOMS: atom_id res chain seq x y z
N MET A 1 9.48 4.49 -35.98
CA MET A 1 9.57 3.43 -34.94
C MET A 1 8.22 3.34 -34.28
N GLU A 2 7.38 2.39 -34.73
CA GLU A 2 6.13 2.06 -34.05
C GLU A 2 6.46 1.51 -32.67
N ARG A 3 5.85 2.07 -31.62
CA ARG A 3 5.89 1.47 -30.29
C ARG A 3 4.95 0.28 -30.33
N ASP A 4 5.50 -0.92 -30.17
CA ASP A 4 4.72 -2.14 -30.01
C ASP A 4 3.72 -1.93 -28.86
N ASN A 5 2.43 -1.97 -29.17
CA ASN A 5 1.35 -1.79 -28.22
C ASN A 5 1.16 -3.09 -27.43
N PHE A 6 2.07 -3.35 -26.48
CA PHE A 6 1.91 -4.45 -25.54
C PHE A 6 0.67 -4.21 -24.68
N GLN A 7 -0.40 -4.96 -24.94
CA GLN A 7 -1.55 -5.05 -24.06
C GLN A 7 -1.43 -6.32 -23.23
N PRO A 8 -1.16 -6.23 -21.92
CA PRO A 8 -1.11 -7.41 -21.07
C PRO A 8 -2.48 -8.10 -21.05
N HIS A 9 -2.49 -9.42 -21.19
CA HIS A 9 -3.69 -10.24 -21.05
C HIS A 9 -4.34 -9.97 -19.69
N ARG A 10 -5.55 -9.41 -19.70
CA ARG A 10 -6.32 -9.08 -18.51
C ARG A 10 -7.54 -10.00 -18.45
N PRO A 11 -7.45 -11.17 -17.79
CA PRO A 11 -8.61 -12.05 -17.68
C PRO A 11 -9.75 -11.33 -16.97
N VAL A 12 -10.98 -11.68 -17.34
CA VAL A 12 -12.18 -11.19 -16.66
C VAL A 12 -12.05 -11.57 -15.19
N ARG A 13 -11.92 -10.57 -14.32
CA ARG A 13 -11.88 -10.81 -12.88
C ARG A 13 -13.24 -11.37 -12.48
N PRO A 14 -13.32 -12.50 -11.75
CA PRO A 14 -14.58 -12.96 -11.21
C PRO A 14 -15.20 -11.84 -10.36
N SER A 15 -16.54 -11.79 -10.31
CA SER A 15 -17.24 -10.96 -9.33
C SER A 15 -16.68 -11.28 -7.95
N LYS A 16 -16.29 -10.26 -7.17
CA LYS A 16 -15.72 -10.46 -5.83
C LYS A 16 -16.65 -11.39 -5.03
N SER A 17 -16.20 -12.62 -4.79
CA SER A 17 -16.92 -13.62 -3.99
C SER A 17 -16.88 -13.16 -2.54
N GLU A 18 -17.97 -12.58 -2.06
CA GLU A 18 -18.23 -12.11 -0.69
C GLU A 18 -17.18 -11.22 0.00
N GLY A 19 -17.61 -10.01 0.40
CA GLY A 19 -17.01 -9.30 1.55
C GLY A 19 -15.57 -8.81 1.37
N GLY A 20 -15.39 -7.66 0.72
CA GLY A 20 -14.19 -6.85 0.92
C GLY A 20 -14.28 -6.18 2.29
N GLN A 21 -13.74 -6.82 3.34
CA GLN A 21 -13.63 -6.16 4.64
C GLN A 21 -12.87 -4.85 4.49
N ASN A 22 -13.41 -3.77 5.08
CA ASN A 22 -12.72 -2.50 5.08
C ASN A 22 -11.35 -2.67 5.77
N PHE A 23 -10.33 -2.04 5.22
CA PHE A 23 -9.04 -1.92 5.89
C PHE A 23 -9.23 -1.11 7.18
N ASN A 24 -8.88 -1.73 8.31
CA ASN A 24 -9.00 -1.15 9.64
C ASN A 24 -7.62 -1.07 10.29
N LEU A 25 -7.03 0.12 10.26
CA LEU A 25 -5.75 0.45 10.88
C LEU A 25 -5.93 0.53 12.39
N VAL A 26 -5.38 -0.43 13.11
CA VAL A 26 -5.33 -0.46 14.56
C VAL A 26 -3.99 0.11 15.01
N THR A 27 -4.04 1.23 15.73
CA THR A 27 -2.84 1.93 16.18
C THR A 27 -3.16 2.85 17.36
N SER A 28 -2.20 3.02 18.27
CA SER A 28 -2.24 4.07 19.29
C SER A 28 -1.61 5.39 18.83
N TYR A 29 -0.98 5.40 17.65
CA TYR A 29 -0.29 6.57 17.13
C TYR A 29 -1.24 7.45 16.31
N GLN A 30 -1.02 8.77 16.37
CA GLN A 30 -1.63 9.72 15.46
C GLN A 30 -0.57 10.23 14.48
N PRO A 31 -0.94 10.52 13.21
CA PRO A 31 -0.03 11.16 12.28
C PRO A 31 0.56 12.45 12.88
N ALA A 32 1.88 12.59 12.79
CA ALA A 32 2.62 13.71 13.39
C ALA A 32 3.71 14.25 12.45
N GLY A 33 4.24 15.43 12.76
CA GLY A 33 5.18 16.14 11.89
C GLY A 33 4.57 16.38 10.51
N ASP A 34 5.30 16.05 9.44
CA ASP A 34 4.85 16.23 8.05
C ASP A 34 3.92 15.11 7.55
N GLN A 35 3.70 14.05 8.34
CA GLN A 35 2.87 12.92 7.92
C GLN A 35 1.44 13.31 7.52
N PRO A 36 0.69 14.17 8.26
CA PRO A 36 -0.66 14.55 7.88
C PRO A 36 -0.72 15.18 6.48
N HIS A 37 0.25 16.05 6.17
CA HIS A 37 0.33 16.72 4.87
C HIS A 37 0.66 15.73 3.76
N ALA A 38 1.68 14.89 3.94
CA ALA A 38 2.07 13.88 2.96
C ALA A 38 0.94 12.87 2.69
N ILE A 39 0.18 12.46 3.72
CA ILE A 39 -0.99 11.60 3.56
C ILE A 39 -2.03 12.30 2.68
N GLN A 40 -2.34 13.56 2.96
CA GLN A 40 -3.35 14.30 2.20
C GLN A 40 -2.95 14.47 0.73
N GLU A 41 -1.70 14.84 0.46
CA GLU A 41 -1.19 15.02 -0.90
C GLU A 41 -1.29 13.73 -1.71
N LEU A 42 -0.89 12.59 -1.13
CA LEU A 42 -1.00 11.29 -1.79
C LEU A 42 -2.45 10.93 -2.12
N LEU A 43 -3.40 11.23 -1.21
CA LEU A 43 -4.82 10.94 -1.44
C LEU A 43 -5.40 11.81 -2.55
N ASP A 44 -5.08 13.11 -2.56
CA ASP A 44 -5.57 14.05 -3.57
C ASP A 44 -5.07 13.63 -4.96
N ASN A 45 -3.80 13.24 -5.06
CA ASN A 45 -3.21 12.76 -6.31
C ASN A 45 -3.86 11.44 -6.77
N ILE A 46 -4.10 10.49 -5.84
CA ILE A 46 -4.85 9.25 -6.16
C ILE A 46 -6.25 9.58 -6.69
N GLN A 47 -6.94 10.54 -6.09
CA GLN A 47 -8.28 10.96 -6.51
C GLN A 47 -8.27 11.64 -7.89
N ARG A 48 -7.22 12.39 -8.21
CA ARG A 48 -6.99 12.98 -9.54
C ARG A 48 -6.64 11.96 -10.62
N GLY A 49 -6.38 10.71 -10.23
CA GLY A 49 -6.01 9.64 -11.15
C GLY A 49 -4.52 9.62 -11.49
N GLU A 50 -3.69 10.33 -10.72
CA GLU A 50 -2.23 10.27 -10.85
C GLU A 50 -1.74 8.84 -10.61
N ARG A 51 -1.07 8.28 -11.60
CA ARG A 51 -0.65 6.87 -11.59
C ARG A 51 0.63 6.65 -10.79
N ASP A 52 1.57 7.58 -10.92
CA ASP A 52 2.91 7.49 -10.37
C ASP A 52 3.15 8.64 -9.40
N GLN A 53 3.56 8.32 -8.16
CA GLN A 53 3.76 9.28 -7.09
C GLN A 53 4.95 8.88 -6.23
N VAL A 54 5.64 9.87 -5.66
CA VAL A 54 6.83 9.67 -4.83
C VAL A 54 6.62 10.28 -3.45
N LEU A 55 6.66 9.45 -2.41
CA LEU A 55 6.71 9.91 -1.02
C LEU A 55 8.17 10.18 -0.63
N LEU A 56 8.58 11.44 -0.65
CA LEU A 56 9.90 11.85 -0.16
C LEU A 56 9.88 11.93 1.37
N GLY A 57 10.59 11.02 2.04
CA GLY A 57 10.67 10.99 3.50
C GLY A 57 12.01 10.50 4.01
N VAL A 58 12.58 11.22 4.98
CA VAL A 58 13.84 10.86 5.64
C VAL A 58 13.72 9.54 6.41
N THR A 59 14.84 8.90 6.75
CA THR A 59 14.84 7.70 7.61
C THR A 59 14.25 8.04 8.98
N GLY A 60 13.43 7.14 9.54
CA GLY A 60 12.77 7.35 10.84
C GLY A 60 11.49 8.19 10.79
N SER A 61 11.11 8.78 9.66
CA SER A 61 9.87 9.58 9.51
C SER A 61 8.56 8.77 9.55
N GLY A 62 8.62 7.45 9.72
CA GLY A 62 7.42 6.60 9.78
C GLY A 62 6.74 6.35 8.44
N LYS A 63 7.49 6.23 7.33
CA LYS A 63 6.96 5.99 5.98
C LYS A 63 5.96 4.82 5.91
N THR A 64 6.21 3.71 6.62
CA THR A 64 5.26 2.58 6.65
C THR A 64 3.91 3.00 7.22
N PHE A 65 3.91 3.77 8.31
CA PHE A 65 2.69 4.26 8.94
C PHE A 65 1.94 5.24 8.04
N THR A 66 2.66 6.15 7.36
CA THR A 66 2.08 7.02 6.32
C THR A 66 1.37 6.21 5.25
N MET A 67 2.01 5.16 4.72
CA MET A 67 1.40 4.31 3.69
C MET A 67 0.23 3.48 4.24
N ALA A 68 0.27 3.03 5.50
CA ALA A 68 -0.85 2.35 6.16
C ALA A 68 -2.08 3.28 6.25
N GLN A 69 -1.89 4.55 6.63
CA GLN A 69 -2.97 5.54 6.64
C GLN A 69 -3.57 5.77 5.25
N VAL A 70 -2.73 5.84 4.20
CA VAL A 70 -3.19 5.94 2.81
C VAL A 70 -4.01 4.71 2.43
N ILE A 71 -3.51 3.49 2.68
CA ILE A 71 -4.22 2.23 2.38
C ILE A 71 -5.59 2.18 3.06
N GLN A 72 -5.66 2.53 4.35
CA GLN A 72 -6.91 2.63 5.09
C GLN A 72 -7.87 3.63 4.44
N LYS A 73 -7.40 4.79 3.99
CA LYS A 73 -8.30 5.83 3.44
C LYS A 73 -8.77 5.49 2.02
N VAL A 74 -7.93 4.86 1.19
CA VAL A 74 -8.30 4.54 -0.20
C VAL A 74 -9.15 3.28 -0.33
N GLN A 75 -9.13 2.38 0.66
CA GLN A 75 -9.91 1.13 0.65
C GLN A 75 -9.69 0.26 -0.59
N ARG A 76 -8.43 0.17 -1.03
CA ARG A 76 -8.01 -0.59 -2.22
C ARG A 76 -6.97 -1.64 -1.83
N PRO A 77 -7.07 -2.88 -2.35
CA PRO A 77 -6.01 -3.86 -2.20
C PRO A 77 -4.67 -3.29 -2.68
N ALA A 78 -3.64 -3.45 -1.85
CA ALA A 78 -2.31 -2.92 -2.10
C ALA A 78 -1.30 -4.07 -2.25
N LEU A 79 -0.32 -3.87 -3.13
CA LEU A 79 0.85 -4.74 -3.26
C LEU A 79 2.07 -3.91 -2.87
N ILE A 80 2.83 -4.39 -1.89
CA ILE A 80 4.03 -3.73 -1.40
C ILE A 80 5.24 -4.53 -1.86
N LEU A 81 6.12 -3.91 -2.62
CA LEU A 81 7.31 -4.53 -3.17
C LEU A 81 8.53 -4.09 -2.35
N ALA A 82 9.30 -5.05 -1.89
CA ALA A 82 10.56 -4.82 -1.19
C ALA A 82 11.70 -5.46 -1.98
N HIS A 83 12.86 -4.80 -1.98
CA HIS A 83 14.01 -5.22 -2.78
C HIS A 83 14.80 -6.41 -2.19
N ASN A 84 14.48 -6.82 -0.95
CA ASN A 84 15.10 -7.99 -0.31
C ASN A 84 14.16 -8.66 0.70
N LYS A 85 14.47 -9.90 1.08
CA LYS A 85 13.65 -10.73 2.00
C LYS A 85 13.59 -10.15 3.42
N THR A 86 14.68 -9.54 3.91
CA THR A 86 14.74 -8.97 5.27
C THR A 86 13.76 -7.80 5.42
N LEU A 87 13.79 -6.85 4.49
CA LEU A 87 12.89 -5.71 4.47
C LEU A 87 11.45 -6.15 4.21
N ALA A 88 11.25 -7.15 3.34
CA ALA A 88 9.93 -7.72 3.10
C ALA A 88 9.32 -8.29 4.39
N ALA A 89 10.11 -9.04 5.17
CA ALA A 89 9.67 -9.59 6.45
C ALA A 89 9.38 -8.49 7.49
N GLN A 90 10.21 -7.45 7.56
CA GLN A 90 9.98 -6.29 8.44
C GLN A 90 8.66 -5.58 8.11
N LEU A 91 8.44 -5.25 6.83
CA LEU A 91 7.21 -4.62 6.38
C LEU A 91 6.01 -5.52 6.64
N TYR A 92 6.11 -6.82 6.39
CA TYR A 92 5.05 -7.76 6.70
C TYR A 92 4.65 -7.72 8.18
N ALA A 93 5.63 -7.77 9.09
CA ALA A 93 5.38 -7.68 10.52
C ALA A 93 4.70 -6.35 10.91
N GLU A 94 5.22 -5.22 10.41
CA GLU A 94 4.64 -3.89 10.65
C GLU A 94 3.19 -3.81 10.15
N PHE A 95 2.92 -4.24 8.91
CA PHE A 95 1.56 -4.23 8.34
C PHE A 95 0.63 -5.21 9.04
N LYS A 96 1.11 -6.38 9.50
CA LYS A 96 0.30 -7.33 10.27
C LYS A 96 -0.12 -6.74 11.62
N SER A 97 0.76 -5.98 12.26
CA SER A 97 0.45 -5.23 13.48
C SER A 97 -0.52 -4.07 13.22
N PHE A 98 -0.38 -3.36 12.10
CA PHE A 98 -1.28 -2.27 11.73
C PHE A 98 -2.67 -2.73 11.31
N PHE A 99 -2.80 -3.88 10.65
CA PHE A 99 -4.06 -4.41 10.13
C PHE A 99 -4.34 -5.83 10.65
N PRO A 100 -4.49 -6.02 11.97
CA PRO A 100 -4.64 -7.35 12.57
C PRO A 100 -5.95 -8.05 12.16
N HIS A 101 -6.93 -7.28 11.67
CA HIS A 101 -8.24 -7.76 11.25
C HIS A 101 -8.38 -7.88 9.72
N ASN A 102 -7.32 -7.64 8.95
CA ASN A 102 -7.33 -7.78 7.49
C ASN A 102 -6.33 -8.85 7.02
N ALA A 103 -6.50 -9.29 5.78
CA ALA A 103 -5.58 -10.22 5.12
C ALA A 103 -4.29 -9.49 4.74
N VAL A 104 -3.30 -9.56 5.62
CA VAL A 104 -1.91 -9.19 5.36
C VAL A 104 -1.15 -10.49 5.10
N GLU A 105 -0.63 -10.63 3.89
CA GLU A 105 -0.01 -11.84 3.36
C GLU A 105 1.45 -11.59 2.96
N TYR A 106 2.26 -12.65 3.00
CA TYR A 106 3.68 -12.61 2.68
C TYR A 106 4.00 -13.52 1.50
N PHE A 107 4.53 -12.95 0.42
CA PHE A 107 4.86 -13.70 -0.81
C PHE A 107 6.30 -13.44 -1.25
N VAL A 108 7.16 -14.44 -1.12
CA VAL A 108 8.56 -14.43 -1.55
C VAL A 108 8.94 -15.80 -2.12
N SER A 109 10.05 -15.85 -2.87
CA SER A 109 10.63 -17.14 -3.30
C SER A 109 10.91 -18.04 -2.10
N TYR A 110 10.46 -19.30 -2.20
CA TYR A 110 10.76 -20.37 -1.25
C TYR A 110 12.22 -20.86 -1.33
N TYR A 111 12.92 -20.52 -2.41
CA TYR A 111 14.36 -20.75 -2.61
C TYR A 111 15.15 -19.51 -2.18
#